data_AF-A0A0M0BM01-F1
#
_entry.id   AF-A0A0M0BM01-F1
#
_cell.length_a   1.000
_cell.length_b   1.000
_cell.length_c   1.000
_cell.angle_alpha   90.00
_cell.angle_beta   90.00
_cell.angle_gamma   90.00
#
_symmetry.space_group_name_H-M   'P 1'
#
loop_
_entity.id
_entity.type
_entity.pdbx_description
1 polymer ?
#
loop_
_entity_poly.entity_id
_entity_poly.type
_entity_poly.pdbx_seq_one_letter_code
_entity_poly.pdbx_strand_id
1 'polypeptide(L)'
;MSLPSPKEFYERFKDDPEGARRAAFGIGREFEEVLLRRSGAQGDGLEVVVAVLNEFQRAVQGEPSARVEGDRVTMRCTGFCPITRASMTLNIPWIWLDANMAWPMIRGIASTIVPDIRLRVPQAKSKGDATCVYVFETG
;
A
#
# COMPACT_ATOMS: atom_id res chain seq x y z
N MET A 1 12.00 5.97 10.57
CA MET A 1 11.98 5.97 9.10
C MET A 1 10.76 6.73 8.62
N SER A 2 10.91 7.61 7.63
CA SER A 2 9.82 8.34 6.99
C SER A 2 9.63 7.83 5.56
N LEU A 3 8.38 7.68 5.12
CA LEU A 3 8.08 7.34 3.73
C LEU A 3 8.53 8.49 2.81
N PRO A 4 9.05 8.19 1.60
CA PRO A 4 9.42 9.24 0.65
C PRO A 4 8.18 10.03 0.22
N SER A 5 8.35 11.32 -0.09
CA SER A 5 7.25 12.10 -0.65
C SER A 5 6.90 11.57 -2.05
N PRO A 6 5.60 11.60 -2.46
CA PRO A 6 5.22 11.16 -3.80
C PRO A 6 5.89 11.98 -4.91
N LYS A 7 6.20 13.26 -4.65
CA LYS A 7 6.89 14.14 -5.60
C LYS A 7 8.32 13.68 -5.87
N GLU A 8 9.13 13.55 -4.81
CA GLU A 8 10.53 13.14 -4.93
C GLU A 8 10.62 11.74 -5.54
N PHE A 9 9.70 10.85 -5.17
CA PHE A 9 9.63 9.51 -5.73
C PHE A 9 9.34 9.55 -7.24
N TYR A 10 8.35 10.34 -7.66
CA TYR A 10 8.02 10.51 -9.06
C TYR A 10 9.17 11.12 -9.85
N GLU A 11 9.75 12.21 -9.39
CA GLU A 11 10.86 12.89 -10.08
C GLU A 11 12.07 11.96 -10.27
N ARG A 12 12.34 11.10 -9.27
CA ARG A 12 13.44 10.14 -9.32
C ARG A 12 13.19 8.98 -10.29
N PHE A 13 11.96 8.49 -10.41
CA PHE A 13 11.68 7.23 -11.10
C PHE A 13 10.71 7.33 -12.28
N LYS A 14 10.20 8.52 -12.64
CA LYS A 14 9.20 8.69 -13.73
C LYS A 14 9.59 8.01 -15.04
N ASP A 15 10.89 7.96 -15.33
CA ASP A 15 11.47 7.38 -16.54
C ASP A 15 11.93 5.91 -16.36
N ASP A 16 11.80 5.34 -15.15
CA ASP A 16 12.06 3.93 -14.82
C ASP A 16 10.95 3.33 -13.93
N PRO A 17 9.76 3.01 -14.51
CA PRO A 17 8.65 2.43 -13.76
C PRO A 17 8.98 1.08 -13.10
N GLU A 18 9.83 0.27 -13.73
CA GLU A 18 10.31 -1.01 -13.19
C GLU A 18 11.15 -0.81 -11.93
N GLY A 19 12.12 0.11 -11.97
CA GLY A 19 12.90 0.51 -10.81
C GLY A 19 12.06 1.11 -9.69
N ALA A 20 11.08 1.95 -10.04
CA ALA A 20 10.11 2.48 -9.07
C ALA A 20 9.38 1.34 -8.33
N ARG A 21 8.81 0.37 -9.07
CA ARG A 21 8.09 -0.75 -8.45
C ARG A 21 8.97 -1.55 -7.50
N ARG A 22 10.23 -1.84 -7.89
CA ARG A 22 11.18 -2.54 -7.01
C ARG A 22 11.53 -1.72 -5.77
N ALA A 23 11.81 -0.43 -5.93
CA ALA A 23 12.13 0.46 -4.82
C ALA A 23 10.96 0.60 -3.84
N ALA A 24 9.75 0.82 -4.35
CA ALA A 24 8.55 0.92 -3.55
C ALA A 24 8.24 -0.38 -2.79
N PHE A 25 8.40 -1.55 -3.43
CA PHE A 25 8.28 -2.84 -2.77
C PHE A 25 9.30 -3.00 -1.62
N GLY A 26 10.55 -2.62 -1.86
CA GLY A 26 11.60 -2.61 -0.81
C GLY A 26 11.26 -1.71 0.37
N ILE A 27 10.82 -0.48 0.10
CA ILE A 27 10.35 0.46 1.13
C ILE A 27 9.22 -0.15 1.96
N GLY A 28 8.27 -0.83 1.29
CA GLY A 28 7.19 -1.53 1.97
C GLY A 28 7.69 -2.58 2.96
N ARG A 29 8.67 -3.39 2.57
CA ARG A 29 9.29 -4.40 3.44
C ARG A 29 10.01 -3.78 4.63
N GLU A 30 10.78 -2.72 4.40
CA GLU A 30 11.49 -2.01 5.48
C GLU A 30 10.51 -1.33 6.46
N PHE A 31 9.37 -0.85 5.96
CA PHE A 31 8.40 -0.17 6.78
C PHE A 31 7.55 -1.13 7.63
N GLU A 32 7.42 -2.39 7.21
CA GLU A 32 6.64 -3.39 7.95
C GLU A 32 7.15 -3.58 9.38
N GLU A 33 8.46 -3.68 9.63
CA GLU A 33 9.00 -3.83 11.00
C GLU A 33 8.60 -2.67 11.94
N VAL A 34 8.38 -1.47 11.39
CA VAL A 34 7.89 -0.32 12.15
C VAL A 34 6.41 -0.48 12.45
N LEU A 35 5.63 -0.95 11.49
CA LEU A 35 4.19 -1.16 11.60
C LEU A 35 3.85 -2.34 12.52
N LEU A 36 4.58 -3.45 12.43
CA LEU A 36 4.43 -4.62 13.30
C LEU A 36 4.60 -4.22 14.77
N ARG A 37 5.68 -3.50 15.09
CA ARG A 37 5.92 -2.98 16.45
C ARG A 37 4.83 -2.04 16.95
N ARG A 38 4.24 -1.21 16.07
CA ARG A 38 3.13 -0.31 16.43
C ARG A 38 1.83 -1.06 16.66
N SER A 39 1.57 -2.09 15.86
CA SER A 39 0.36 -2.90 15.96
C SER A 39 0.35 -3.80 17.20
N GLY A 40 1.53 -4.15 17.73
CA GLY A 40 1.67 -5.13 18.81
C GLY A 40 1.34 -6.57 18.36
N ALA A 41 1.09 -6.80 17.07
CA ALA A 41 0.82 -8.11 16.53
C ALA A 41 2.08 -8.99 16.59
N GLN A 42 1.85 -10.29 16.80
CA GLN A 42 2.88 -11.32 16.87
C GLN A 42 2.46 -12.52 16.03
N GLY A 43 3.45 -13.24 15.49
CA GLY A 43 3.22 -14.42 14.65
C GLY A 43 3.14 -14.09 13.17
N ASP A 44 2.53 -15.00 12.42
CA ASP A 44 2.38 -14.99 10.97
C ASP A 44 0.90 -15.07 10.56
N GLY A 45 0.64 -14.95 9.26
CA GLY A 45 -0.69 -15.15 8.68
C GLY A 45 -1.54 -13.88 8.52
N LEU A 46 -2.78 -14.09 8.06
CA LEU A 46 -3.65 -13.02 7.56
C LEU A 46 -4.10 -12.02 8.64
N GLU A 47 -4.24 -12.45 9.89
CA GLU A 47 -4.59 -11.55 10.99
C GLU A 47 -3.47 -10.55 11.30
N VAL A 48 -2.21 -11.00 11.21
CA VAL A 48 -1.05 -10.12 11.37
C VAL A 48 -0.98 -9.13 10.19
N VAL A 49 -1.27 -9.59 8.97
CA VAL A 49 -1.39 -8.72 7.80
C VAL A 49 -2.46 -7.65 8.01
N VAL A 50 -3.65 -8.01 8.52
CA VAL A 50 -4.71 -7.06 8.85
C VAL A 50 -4.25 -6.01 9.85
N ALA A 51 -3.62 -6.44 10.95
CA ALA A 51 -3.13 -5.54 11.98
C ALA A 51 -2.11 -4.53 11.42
N VAL A 52 -1.15 -5.01 10.65
CA VAL A 52 -0.10 -4.19 10.02
C VAL A 52 -0.67 -3.23 8.98
N LEU A 53 -1.59 -3.68 8.12
CA LEU A 53 -2.24 -2.83 7.12
C LEU A 53 -3.10 -1.74 7.77
N ASN A 54 -3.80 -2.06 8.85
CA ASN A 54 -4.57 -1.07 9.60
C ASN A 54 -3.66 -0.01 10.24
N GLU A 55 -2.51 -0.40 10.78
CA GLU A 55 -1.50 0.57 11.25
C GLU A 55 -0.89 1.39 10.11
N PHE A 56 -0.70 0.79 8.93
CA PHE A 56 -0.27 1.53 7.74
C PHE A 56 -1.30 2.60 7.38
N GLN A 57 -2.60 2.26 7.35
CA GLN A 57 -3.67 3.21 7.09
C GLN A 57 -3.63 4.37 8.10
N ARG A 58 -3.48 4.09 9.39
CA ARG A 58 -3.32 5.15 10.42
C ARG A 58 -2.11 6.04 10.16
N ALA A 59 -0.97 5.45 9.82
CA ALA A 59 0.27 6.18 9.55
C ALA A 59 0.14 7.14 8.36
N VAL A 60 -0.72 6.82 7.39
CA VAL A 60 -1.01 7.68 6.22
C VAL A 60 -2.31 8.49 6.38
N GLN A 61 -2.82 8.62 7.62
CA GLN A 61 -4.03 9.37 7.97
C GLN A 61 -5.31 8.85 7.29
N GLY A 62 -5.33 7.56 6.93
CA GLY A 62 -6.50 6.84 6.47
C GLY A 62 -7.25 6.18 7.63
N GLU A 63 -8.50 5.80 7.36
CA GLU A 63 -9.29 4.98 8.26
C GLU A 63 -8.91 3.51 8.14
N PRO A 64 -8.64 2.81 9.25
CA PRO A 64 -8.44 1.36 9.26
C PRO A 64 -9.66 0.63 8.69
N SER A 65 -9.42 -0.25 7.73
CA SER A 65 -10.45 -0.92 6.96
C SER A 65 -10.05 -2.34 6.54
N ALA A 66 -8.83 -2.78 6.85
CA ALA A 66 -8.37 -4.12 6.54
C ALA A 66 -9.12 -5.15 7.39
N ARG A 67 -9.59 -6.23 6.76
CA ARG A 67 -10.31 -7.35 7.41
C ARG A 67 -9.98 -8.66 6.72
N VAL A 68 -10.02 -9.76 7.48
CA VAL A 68 -10.04 -11.11 6.91
C VAL A 68 -11.45 -11.41 6.39
N GLU A 69 -11.54 -11.89 5.16
CA GLU A 69 -12.78 -12.33 4.50
C GLU A 69 -12.58 -13.74 3.93
N GLY A 70 -12.72 -14.76 4.78
CA GLY A 70 -12.43 -16.14 4.42
C GLY A 70 -10.92 -16.39 4.40
N ASP A 71 -10.37 -16.67 3.23
CA ASP A 71 -8.95 -17.01 2.98
C ASP A 71 -8.13 -15.82 2.43
N ARG A 72 -8.69 -14.61 2.51
CA ARG A 72 -8.08 -13.39 1.97
C ARG A 72 -8.24 -12.21 2.91
N VAL A 73 -7.43 -11.18 2.68
CA VAL A 73 -7.58 -9.88 3.34
C VAL A 73 -8.13 -8.86 2.35
N THR A 74 -9.17 -8.13 2.74
CA THR A 74 -9.68 -6.99 1.98
C THR A 74 -9.40 -5.69 2.73
N MET A 75 -9.03 -4.65 1.99
CA MET A 75 -8.86 -3.30 2.53
C MET A 75 -9.54 -2.31 1.60
N ARG A 76 -10.40 -1.44 2.15
CA ARG A 76 -11.24 -0.52 1.37
C ARG A 76 -10.98 0.92 1.76
N CYS A 77 -10.38 1.68 0.85
CA CYS A 77 -10.11 3.10 1.05
C CYS A 77 -11.18 3.95 0.35
N THR A 78 -11.99 4.64 1.15
CA THR A 78 -13.05 5.56 0.68
C THR A 78 -12.56 7.00 0.57
N GLY A 79 -11.70 7.44 1.49
CA GLY A 79 -11.13 8.79 1.56
C GLY A 79 -10.10 9.13 0.46
N PHE A 80 -9.49 10.32 0.57
CA PHE A 80 -8.36 10.71 -0.25
C PHE A 80 -7.04 10.38 0.46
N CYS A 81 -6.27 9.47 -0.13
CA CYS A 81 -4.94 9.12 0.38
C CYS A 81 -3.90 10.18 -0.01
N PRO A 82 -2.69 10.13 0.59
CA PRO A 82 -1.61 11.06 0.24
C PRO A 82 -1.25 11.04 -1.26
N ILE A 83 -1.41 9.90 -1.94
CA ILE A 83 -1.18 9.77 -3.38
C ILE A 83 -2.20 10.58 -4.16
N THR A 84 -3.50 10.44 -3.84
CA THR A 84 -4.56 11.26 -4.45
C THR A 84 -4.27 12.75 -4.29
N ARG A 85 -3.94 13.17 -3.06
CA ARG A 85 -3.64 14.57 -2.78
C ARG A 85 -2.46 15.07 -3.62
N ALA A 86 -1.35 14.33 -3.63
CA ALA A 86 -0.17 14.71 -4.40
C ALA A 86 -0.45 14.79 -5.91
N SER A 87 -1.20 13.84 -6.46
CA SER A 87 -1.58 13.89 -7.88
C SER A 87 -2.41 15.12 -8.22
N MET A 88 -3.40 15.45 -7.39
CA MET A 88 -4.27 16.59 -7.62
C MET A 88 -3.55 17.94 -7.45
N THR A 89 -2.59 18.04 -6.51
CA THR A 89 -1.92 19.31 -6.21
C THR A 89 -0.66 19.56 -7.03
N LEU A 90 0.05 18.50 -7.43
CA LEU A 90 1.34 18.59 -8.11
C LEU A 90 1.27 18.22 -9.60
N ASN A 91 0.07 17.96 -10.11
CA ASN A 91 -0.16 17.55 -11.50
C ASN A 91 0.65 16.30 -11.90
N ILE A 92 0.77 15.34 -10.98
CA ILE A 92 1.46 14.07 -11.21
C ILE A 92 0.42 13.02 -11.63
N PRO A 93 0.65 12.22 -12.70
CA PRO A 93 -0.31 11.21 -13.15
C PRO A 93 -0.67 10.24 -12.01
N TRP A 94 -1.94 10.24 -11.60
CA TRP A 94 -2.39 9.46 -10.44
C TRP A 94 -2.19 7.97 -10.63
N ILE A 95 -2.60 7.43 -11.77
CA ILE A 95 -2.40 6.01 -12.07
C ILE A 95 -0.92 5.62 -12.03
N TRP A 96 0.00 6.54 -12.35
CA TRP A 96 1.43 6.27 -12.27
C TRP A 96 1.87 6.09 -10.82
N LEU A 97 1.46 6.99 -9.91
CA LEU A 97 1.82 6.87 -8.49
C LEU A 97 1.18 5.64 -7.84
N ASP A 98 -0.08 5.36 -8.17
CA ASP A 98 -0.77 4.17 -7.67
C ASP A 98 -0.04 2.88 -8.10
N ALA A 99 0.22 2.73 -9.41
CA ALA A 99 0.79 1.51 -9.97
C ALA A 99 2.28 1.31 -9.65
N ASN A 100 3.03 2.39 -9.49
CA ASN A 100 4.49 2.33 -9.37
C ASN A 100 5.02 2.61 -7.96
N MET A 101 4.20 3.19 -7.08
CA MET A 101 4.57 3.49 -5.70
C MET A 101 3.62 2.83 -4.70
N ALA A 102 2.33 3.16 -4.75
CA ALA A 102 1.39 2.77 -3.70
C ALA A 102 1.17 1.26 -3.64
N TRP A 103 0.76 0.63 -4.74
CA TRP A 103 0.43 -0.80 -4.76
C TRP A 103 1.67 -1.68 -4.48
N PRO A 104 2.85 -1.43 -5.08
CA PRO A 104 4.05 -2.19 -4.77
C PRO A 104 4.47 -2.05 -3.30
N MET A 105 4.39 -0.85 -2.72
CA MET A 105 4.72 -0.62 -1.31
C MET A 105 3.77 -1.37 -0.38
N ILE A 106 2.46 -1.26 -0.62
CA ILE A 106 1.43 -1.97 0.16
C ILE A 106 1.63 -3.49 0.07
N ARG A 107 1.97 -4.01 -1.11
CA ARG A 107 2.32 -5.44 -1.27
C ARG A 107 3.60 -5.79 -0.51
N GLY A 108 4.61 -4.93 -0.57
CA GLY A 108 5.87 -5.11 0.15
C GLY A 108 5.66 -5.28 1.65
N ILE A 109 4.80 -4.45 2.23
CA ILE A 109 4.40 -4.54 3.65
C ILE A 109 3.83 -5.93 3.97
N ALA A 110 2.87 -6.42 3.20
CA ALA A 110 2.25 -7.71 3.49
C ALA A 110 3.18 -8.91 3.23
N SER A 111 4.13 -8.77 2.28
CA SER A 111 4.98 -9.87 1.83
C SER A 111 6.02 -10.36 2.84
N THR A 112 6.35 -9.59 3.86
CA THR A 112 7.27 -10.06 4.92
C THR A 112 6.57 -11.00 5.90
N ILE A 113 5.25 -10.87 6.05
CA ILE A 113 4.41 -11.67 6.94
C ILE A 113 3.93 -12.94 6.24
N VAL A 114 3.51 -12.80 4.97
CA VAL A 114 3.07 -13.91 4.13
C VAL A 114 3.83 -13.83 2.79
N PRO A 115 4.93 -14.58 2.61
CA PRO A 115 5.82 -14.45 1.45
C PRO A 115 5.14 -14.57 0.08
N ASP A 116 4.19 -15.50 -0.04
CA ASP A 116 3.49 -15.77 -1.30
C ASP A 116 2.23 -14.92 -1.52
N ILE A 117 2.03 -13.89 -0.69
CA ILE A 117 0.84 -13.03 -0.79
C ILE A 117 0.86 -12.21 -2.08
N ARG A 118 -0.27 -12.27 -2.80
CA ARG A 118 -0.52 -11.50 -4.01
C ARG A 118 -1.45 -10.36 -3.70
N LEU A 119 -1.24 -9.23 -4.36
CA LEU A 119 -2.11 -8.07 -4.27
C LEU A 119 -2.87 -7.90 -5.58
N ARG A 120 -4.19 -7.83 -5.49
CA ARG A 120 -5.09 -7.40 -6.55
C ARG A 120 -5.78 -6.11 -6.17
N VAL A 121 -5.97 -5.23 -7.14
CA VAL A 121 -6.66 -3.95 -6.96
C VAL A 121 -7.82 -3.87 -7.95
N PRO A 122 -8.96 -4.55 -7.66
CA PRO A 122 -10.12 -4.58 -8.56
C PRO A 122 -10.79 -3.22 -8.76
N GLN A 123 -10.70 -2.31 -7.78
CA GLN A 123 -11.22 -0.96 -7.88
C GLN A 123 -10.14 0.03 -7.46
N ALA A 124 -9.97 1.11 -8.23
CA ALA A 124 -9.03 2.17 -7.93
C ALA A 124 -9.59 3.52 -8.38
N LYS A 125 -9.57 4.50 -7.48
CA LYS A 125 -10.01 5.87 -7.80
C LYS A 125 -9.18 6.51 -8.92
N SER A 126 -7.91 6.13 -9.07
CA SER A 126 -7.07 6.52 -10.21
C SER A 126 -7.55 5.99 -11.57
N LYS A 127 -8.43 4.98 -11.59
CA LYS A 127 -9.09 4.44 -12.78
C LYS A 127 -10.52 4.96 -12.97
N GLY A 128 -10.99 5.85 -12.10
CA GLY A 128 -12.34 6.42 -12.13
C GLY A 128 -13.35 5.73 -11.21
N ASP A 129 -12.96 4.74 -10.41
CA ASP A 129 -13.84 4.12 -9.43
C ASP A 129 -14.14 5.05 -8.24
N ALA A 130 -15.26 4.82 -7.54
CA ALA A 130 -15.61 5.59 -6.34
C ALA A 130 -14.67 5.33 -5.14
N THR A 131 -14.11 4.13 -5.05
CA THR A 131 -13.27 3.67 -3.94
C THR A 131 -12.07 2.88 -4.42
N CYS A 132 -11.02 2.77 -3.59
CA CYS A 132 -9.95 1.80 -3.83
C CYS A 132 -10.23 0.53 -3.01
N VAL A 133 -10.20 -0.63 -3.66
CA VAL A 133 -10.34 -1.94 -3.01
C VAL A 133 -9.08 -2.73 -3.28
N TYR A 134 -8.42 -3.16 -2.21
CA TYR A 134 -7.23 -4.00 -2.22
C TYR A 134 -7.64 -5.39 -1.72
N VAL A 135 -7.26 -6.42 -2.46
CA VAL A 135 -7.50 -7.82 -2.10
C VAL A 135 -6.16 -8.52 -2.05
N PHE A 136 -5.84 -9.09 -0.89
CA PHE A 136 -4.64 -9.87 -0.67
C PHE A 136 -5.01 -11.33 -0.53
N GLU A 137 -4.41 -12.17 -1.36
CA GLU A 137 -4.72 -13.61 -1.44
C GLU A 137 -3.41 -14.40 -1.47
N THR A 138 -3.41 -15.57 -0.82
CA THR A 138 -2.33 -16.55 -0.94
C THR A 138 -2.49 -17.30 -2.27
N GLY A 139 -1.38 -17.50 -2.98
CA GLY A 139 -1.37 -18.16 -4.28
C GLY A 139 -1.63 -19.66 -4.24
#